data_AF-A0AA89BMA7-F1
#
_entry.id   AF-A0AA89BMA7-F1
#
_cell.length_a   1.000
_cell.length_b   1.000
_cell.length_c   1.000
_cell.angle_alpha   90.00
_cell.angle_beta   90.00
_cell.angle_gamma   90.00
#
_symmetry.space_group_name_H-M   'P 1'
#
loop_
_entity.id
_entity.type
_entity.pdbx_description
1 polymer ?
#
loop_
_entity_poly.entity_id
_entity_poly.type
_entity_poly.pdbx_seq_one_letter_code
_entity_poly.pdbx_strand_id
1 'polypeptide(L)'
;SATAFSVVLTSKFDRNIGKLHIFVYDHIECNFGGAYNNITGTFTAPRSGVFAFLWTVSAEGQTAGTSEYGELSTELVVNLNIRGRAHVDTEVSSDDDHSTGFVIVQLNQGDIVFVRSSGDYAVQGVFQGHLRGGWTFSGWQIA
;
A
#
# COMPACT_ATOMS: atom_id res chain seq x y z
N SER A 1 11.65 -20.17 10.54
CA SER A 1 10.19 -20.12 10.69
C SER A 1 9.59 -19.44 9.48
N ALA A 2 8.49 -19.96 8.93
CA ALA A 2 7.81 -19.31 7.81
C ALA A 2 7.28 -17.92 8.22
N THR A 3 7.09 -17.04 7.24
CA THR A 3 6.63 -15.66 7.45
C THR A 3 5.70 -15.27 6.31
N ALA A 4 4.51 -14.81 6.66
CA ALA A 4 3.51 -14.32 5.70
C ALA A 4 2.56 -13.34 6.40
N PHE A 5 2.08 -12.34 5.67
CA PHE A 5 1.03 -11.46 6.13
C PHE A 5 0.09 -11.07 4.99
N SER A 6 -1.13 -10.72 5.38
CA SER A 6 -2.13 -10.10 4.52
C SER A 6 -2.94 -9.13 5.38
N VAL A 7 -2.95 -7.86 4.98
CA VAL A 7 -3.57 -6.77 5.72
C VAL A 7 -4.40 -5.90 4.78
N VAL A 8 -5.45 -5.31 5.34
CA VAL A 8 -6.42 -4.48 4.64
C VAL A 8 -6.45 -3.12 5.31
N LEU A 9 -6.65 -2.09 4.51
CA LEU A 9 -6.87 -0.75 5.02
C LEU A 9 -8.37 -0.51 5.13
N THR A 10 -8.85 -0.27 6.35
CA THR A 10 -10.28 -0.07 6.65
C THR A 10 -10.60 1.36 7.07
N SER A 11 -9.60 2.10 7.56
CA SER A 11 -9.71 3.53 7.83
C SER A 11 -10.07 4.32 6.57
N LYS A 12 -10.92 5.34 6.74
CA LYS A 12 -11.14 6.34 5.69
C LYS A 12 -10.05 7.40 5.80
N PHE A 13 -9.50 7.82 4.67
CA PHE A 13 -8.63 9.00 4.62
C PHE A 13 -9.20 10.03 3.65
N ASP A 14 -9.42 11.22 4.16
CA ASP A 14 -9.91 12.37 3.41
C ASP A 14 -8.77 13.36 3.15
N ARG A 15 -8.56 13.67 1.86
CA ARG A 15 -7.94 14.89 1.29
C ARG A 15 -6.52 15.28 1.72
N ASN A 16 -5.90 14.60 2.68
CA ASN A 16 -4.62 15.01 3.25
C ASN A 16 -3.55 13.91 3.16
N ILE A 17 -3.61 13.09 2.12
CA ILE A 17 -2.50 12.20 1.81
C ILE A 17 -1.38 13.06 1.21
N GLY A 18 -0.47 13.50 2.08
CA GLY A 18 0.73 14.21 1.65
C GLY A 18 1.63 13.32 0.79
N LYS A 19 2.62 13.94 0.16
CA LYS A 19 3.72 13.20 -0.49
C LYS A 19 4.45 12.34 0.53
N LEU A 20 4.92 11.17 0.10
CA LEU A 20 5.68 10.24 0.94
C LEU A 20 4.95 9.76 2.20
N HIS A 21 3.62 9.85 2.23
CA HIS A 21 2.77 9.40 3.33
C HIS A 21 2.76 7.87 3.38
N ILE A 22 3.14 7.30 4.53
CA ILE A 22 3.12 5.84 4.75
C ILE A 22 1.70 5.39 5.01
N PHE A 23 1.23 4.39 4.26
CA PHE A 23 -0.09 3.80 4.45
C PHE A 23 -0.05 2.75 5.57
N VAL A 24 -0.87 2.95 6.59
CA VAL A 24 -1.06 2.00 7.69
C VAL A 24 -2.28 1.14 7.37
N TYR A 25 -2.04 -0.14 7.10
CA TYR A 25 -3.11 -1.12 6.91
C TYR A 25 -3.47 -1.65 8.29
N ASP A 26 -4.57 -1.12 8.81
CA ASP A 26 -4.99 -1.24 10.22
C ASP A 26 -5.65 -2.58 10.55
N HIS A 27 -6.21 -3.27 9.55
CA HIS A 27 -6.87 -4.55 9.70
C HIS A 27 -5.97 -5.72 9.31
N ILE A 28 -5.81 -6.70 10.21
CA ILE A 28 -4.99 -7.89 9.98
C ILE A 28 -5.89 -9.07 9.60
N GLU A 29 -5.76 -9.57 8.37
CA GLU A 29 -6.33 -10.86 7.95
C GLU A 29 -5.40 -12.02 8.33
N CYS A 30 -4.09 -11.82 8.14
CA CYS A 30 -3.05 -12.79 8.48
C CYS A 30 -1.75 -12.05 8.87
N ASN A 31 -1.07 -12.53 9.91
CA ASN A 31 0.26 -12.06 10.29
C ASN A 31 1.09 -13.20 10.87
N PHE A 32 1.24 -14.27 10.09
CA PHE A 32 2.01 -15.45 10.50
C PHE A 32 3.49 -15.11 10.66
N GLY A 33 4.02 -15.34 11.87
CA GLY A 33 5.37 -14.94 12.25
C GLY A 33 5.47 -13.51 12.80
N GLY A 34 4.38 -12.74 12.83
CA GLY A 34 4.29 -11.45 13.52
C GLY A 34 5.21 -10.36 12.96
N ALA A 35 5.51 -10.41 11.67
CA ALA A 35 6.48 -9.52 11.04
C ALA A 35 5.88 -8.20 10.54
N TYR A 36 4.55 -8.09 10.44
CA TYR A 36 3.85 -6.84 10.13
C TYR A 36 3.40 -6.11 11.40
N ASN A 37 3.55 -4.79 11.43
CA ASN A 37 3.09 -3.91 12.49
C ASN A 37 1.99 -2.98 11.96
N ASN A 38 0.74 -3.20 12.40
CA ASN A 38 -0.44 -2.44 11.97
C ASN A 38 -0.60 -1.08 12.68
N ILE A 39 0.34 -0.70 13.55
CA ILE A 39 0.41 0.66 14.11
C ILE A 39 1.28 1.54 13.22
N THR A 40 2.37 0.99 12.68
CA THR A 40 3.35 1.73 11.86
C THR A 40 3.16 1.54 10.35
N GLY A 41 2.41 0.52 9.92
CA GLY A 41 2.23 0.19 8.52
C GLY A 41 3.38 -0.61 7.90
N THR A 42 4.30 -1.13 8.72
CA THR A 42 5.59 -1.67 8.26
C THR A 42 5.69 -3.17 8.46
N PHE A 43 6.27 -3.85 7.48
CA PHE A 43 6.83 -5.19 7.63
C PHE A 43 8.32 -5.10 7.99
N THR A 44 8.80 -5.91 8.93
CA THR A 44 10.23 -6.04 9.25
C THR A 44 10.68 -7.47 8.96
N ALA A 45 11.67 -7.63 8.07
CA ALA A 45 12.17 -8.95 7.68
C ALA A 45 12.75 -9.70 8.90
N PRO A 46 12.14 -10.81 9.34
CA PRO A 46 12.60 -11.51 10.54
C PRO A 46 13.92 -12.24 10.31
N ARG A 47 14.24 -12.55 9.04
CA ARG A 47 15.46 -13.22 8.57
C ARG A 47 15.79 -12.78 7.15
N SER A 48 17.06 -12.90 6.75
CA SER A 48 17.45 -12.70 5.37
C SER A 48 16.83 -13.75 4.45
N GLY A 49 16.44 -13.35 3.25
CA GLY A 49 15.77 -14.23 2.29
C GLY A 49 15.19 -13.49 1.09
N VAL A 50 14.50 -14.23 0.23
CA VAL A 50 13.75 -13.68 -0.90
C VAL A 50 12.28 -13.59 -0.52
N PHE A 51 11.68 -12.42 -0.72
CA PHE A 51 10.30 -12.14 -0.36
C PHE A 51 9.50 -11.69 -1.57
N ALA A 52 8.24 -12.11 -1.65
CA ALA A 52 7.25 -11.52 -2.54
C ALA A 52 6.39 -10.53 -1.77
N PHE A 53 6.06 -9.41 -2.40
CA PHE A 53 5.07 -8.47 -1.90
C PHE A 53 4.12 -8.08 -3.03
N LEU A 54 2.85 -7.90 -2.68
CA LEU A 54 1.84 -7.30 -3.52
C LEU A 54 1.00 -6.33 -2.71
N TRP A 55 0.57 -5.25 -3.36
CA TRP A 55 -0.33 -4.29 -2.76
C TRP A 55 -1.30 -3.77 -3.80
N THR A 56 -2.55 -3.61 -3.40
CA THR A 56 -3.61 -3.03 -4.23
C THR A 56 -3.93 -1.65 -3.71
N VAL A 57 -3.99 -0.69 -4.63
CA VAL A 57 -4.45 0.68 -4.42
C VAL A 57 -5.75 0.86 -5.21
N SER A 58 -6.69 1.62 -4.65
CA SER A 58 -8.02 1.83 -5.24
C SER A 58 -8.39 3.30 -5.18
N ALA A 59 -8.84 3.87 -6.29
CA ALA A 59 -9.29 5.24 -6.39
C ALA A 59 -10.76 5.31 -6.78
N GLU A 60 -11.46 6.32 -6.27
CA GLU A 60 -12.85 6.58 -6.62
C GLU A 60 -12.93 7.83 -7.49
N GLY A 61 -13.79 7.77 -8.50
CA GLY A 61 -14.26 8.87 -9.33
C GLY A 61 -15.20 9.79 -8.56
N GLN A 62 -14.99 9.95 -7.26
CA GLN A 62 -15.64 10.97 -6.45
C GLN A 62 -14.66 12.12 -6.26
N THR A 63 -15.07 13.31 -6.67
CA THR A 63 -14.26 14.50 -6.41
C THR A 63 -14.30 14.83 -4.93
N ALA A 64 -13.15 15.19 -4.37
CA ALA A 64 -13.04 15.58 -2.98
C ALA A 64 -13.36 17.07 -2.82
N GLY A 65 -14.51 17.53 -3.34
CA GLY A 65 -14.86 18.95 -3.37
C GLY A 65 -13.93 19.81 -4.23
N THR A 66 -13.15 19.17 -5.11
CA THR A 66 -12.23 19.73 -6.11
C THR A 66 -12.78 19.48 -7.52
N SER A 67 -12.07 19.96 -8.55
CA SER A 67 -12.25 19.50 -9.94
C SER A 67 -11.67 18.11 -10.19
N GLU A 68 -10.65 17.74 -9.41
CA GLU A 68 -9.90 16.49 -9.61
C GLU A 68 -10.61 15.27 -9.02
N TYR A 69 -10.48 14.15 -9.74
CA TYR A 69 -10.91 12.81 -9.35
C TYR A 69 -9.78 12.05 -8.63
N GLY A 70 -10.02 10.78 -8.30
CA GLY A 70 -9.06 9.96 -7.57
C GLY A 70 -7.84 9.62 -8.41
N GLU A 71 -6.68 10.18 -8.06
CA GLU A 71 -5.39 9.89 -8.71
C GLU A 71 -4.29 9.73 -7.67
N LEU A 72 -3.57 8.60 -7.72
CA LEU A 72 -2.48 8.32 -6.80
C LEU A 72 -1.43 7.38 -7.39
N SER A 73 -0.17 7.75 -7.20
CA SER A 73 0.96 6.82 -7.31
C SER A 73 1.42 6.36 -5.94
N THR A 74 1.65 5.06 -5.80
CA THR A 74 2.19 4.43 -4.59
C THR A 74 3.55 3.81 -4.86
N GLU A 75 4.37 3.71 -3.82
CA GLU A 75 5.70 3.12 -3.86
C GLU A 75 5.81 2.04 -2.78
N LEU A 76 6.28 0.85 -3.15
CA LEU A 76 6.80 -0.11 -2.18
C LEU A 76 8.27 0.21 -1.92
N VAL A 77 8.58 0.51 -0.66
CA VAL A 77 9.90 0.96 -0.23
C VAL A 77 10.53 -0.09 0.66
N VAL A 78 11.80 -0.39 0.39
CA VAL A 78 12.67 -1.18 1.27
C VAL A 78 13.72 -0.25 1.86
N ASN A 79 13.61 0.02 3.17
CA ASN A 79 14.35 1.03 3.90
C ASN A 79 14.18 2.43 3.27
N LEU A 80 15.12 2.84 2.41
CA LEU A 80 15.10 4.11 1.68
C LEU A 80 14.95 3.94 0.15
N ASN A 81 14.94 2.70 -0.34
CA ASN A 81 14.98 2.38 -1.76
C ASN A 81 13.60 1.99 -2.26
N ILE A 82 13.12 2.67 -3.30
CA ILE A 82 11.88 2.30 -4.01
C ILE A 82 12.14 1.02 -4.80
N ARG A 83 11.28 0.01 -4.63
CA ARG A 83 11.39 -1.29 -5.30
C ARG A 83 10.26 -1.57 -6.28
N GLY A 84 9.13 -0.91 -6.13
CA GLY A 84 8.03 -1.00 -7.07
C GLY A 84 7.09 0.18 -6.95
N ARG A 85 6.28 0.38 -7.99
CA ARG A 85 5.28 1.44 -8.07
C ARG A 85 3.97 0.88 -8.61
N ALA A 86 2.87 1.43 -8.13
CA ALA A 86 1.54 1.22 -8.70
C ALA A 86 0.85 2.57 -8.82
N HIS A 87 0.13 2.78 -9.92
CA HIS A 87 -0.55 4.03 -10.23
C HIS A 87 -2.00 3.71 -10.55
N VAL A 88 -2.91 4.50 -9.98
CA VAL A 88 -4.35 4.40 -10.19
C VAL A 88 -4.87 5.80 -10.52
N ASP A 89 -5.80 5.86 -11.45
CA ASP A 89 -6.31 7.12 -12.00
C ASP A 89 -7.77 6.94 -12.45
N THR A 90 -8.63 7.78 -11.92
CA THR A 90 -10.05 7.86 -12.31
C THR A 90 -10.28 9.24 -12.89
N GLU A 91 -11.04 9.34 -13.97
CA GLU A 91 -11.23 10.60 -14.71
C GLU A 91 -12.70 11.00 -14.88
N VAL A 92 -13.61 10.20 -14.31
CA VAL A 92 -15.05 10.36 -14.51
C VAL A 92 -15.81 10.10 -13.22
N SER A 93 -16.90 10.84 -13.01
CA SER A 93 -17.82 10.65 -11.90
C SER A 93 -18.36 9.23 -11.83
N SER A 94 -18.31 8.63 -10.64
CA SER A 94 -18.81 7.27 -10.35
C SER A 94 -18.06 6.14 -11.04
N ASP A 95 -16.84 6.40 -11.52
CA ASP A 95 -15.90 5.37 -11.95
C ASP A 95 -15.04 4.90 -10.77
N ASP A 96 -14.67 3.63 -10.70
CA ASP A 96 -13.80 3.09 -9.65
C ASP A 96 -12.63 2.37 -10.35
N ASP A 97 -11.38 2.69 -9.98
CA ASP A 97 -10.20 2.05 -10.55
C ASP A 97 -9.31 1.40 -9.48
N HIS A 98 -8.60 0.35 -9.89
CA HIS A 98 -7.72 -0.43 -9.04
C HIS A 98 -6.41 -0.75 -9.74
N SER A 99 -5.31 -0.57 -9.02
CA SER A 99 -3.98 -0.93 -9.49
C SER A 99 -3.29 -1.83 -8.48
N THR A 100 -2.57 -2.84 -8.96
CA THR A 100 -1.83 -3.77 -8.10
C THR A 100 -0.36 -3.74 -8.46
N GLY A 101 0.48 -3.44 -7.46
CA GLY A 101 1.92 -3.61 -7.55
C GLY A 101 2.34 -5.01 -7.10
N PHE A 102 3.38 -5.55 -7.73
CA PHE A 102 4.00 -6.81 -7.33
C PHE A 102 5.52 -6.70 -7.44
N VAL A 103 6.24 -7.16 -6.42
CA VAL A 103 7.70 -7.21 -6.42
C VAL A 103 8.21 -8.49 -5.76
N ILE A 104 9.33 -8.99 -6.26
CA ILE A 104 10.16 -9.97 -5.58
C ILE A 104 11.48 -9.28 -5.23
N VAL A 105 11.89 -9.35 -3.96
CA VAL A 105 13.08 -8.66 -3.46
C VAL A 105 13.84 -9.51 -2.47
N GLN A 106 15.16 -9.43 -2.52
CA GLN A 106 16.01 -10.00 -1.48
C GLN A 106 16.12 -8.99 -0.32
N LEU A 107 15.83 -9.46 0.89
CA LEU A 107 15.92 -8.70 2.11
C LEU A 107 17.00 -9.29 3.03
N ASN A 108 17.64 -8.43 3.80
CA ASN A 108 18.39 -8.81 4.97
C ASN A 108 17.50 -8.81 6.21
N GLN A 109 17.89 -9.58 7.23
CA GLN A 109 17.24 -9.49 8.54
C GLN A 109 17.23 -8.04 9.03
N GLY A 110 16.06 -7.56 9.45
CA GLY A 110 15.85 -6.20 9.94
C GLY A 110 15.51 -5.17 8.87
N ASP A 111 15.56 -5.52 7.57
CA ASP A 111 15.07 -4.61 6.53
C ASP A 111 13.58 -4.32 6.72
N ILE A 112 13.21 -3.06 6.52
CA ILE A 112 11.85 -2.55 6.71
C ILE A 112 11.20 -2.34 5.34
N VAL A 113 9.97 -2.84 5.19
CA VAL A 113 9.18 -2.72 3.97
C VAL A 113 7.84 -2.06 4.27
N PHE A 114 7.44 -1.09 3.47
CA PHE A 114 6.17 -0.40 3.60
C PHE A 114 5.71 0.18 2.26
N VAL A 115 4.43 0.53 2.19
CA VAL A 115 3.82 1.22 1.05
C VAL A 115 3.61 2.68 1.43
N ARG A 116 3.93 3.61 0.52
CA ARG A 116 3.69 5.04 0.70
C ARG A 116 3.15 5.71 -0.57
N SER A 117 2.62 6.91 -0.46
CA SER A 117 2.36 7.76 -1.63
C SER A 117 3.69 8.20 -2.27
N SER A 118 3.69 8.39 -3.58
CA SER A 118 4.87 8.87 -4.31
C SER A 118 5.27 10.30 -3.87
N GLY A 119 6.55 10.62 -4.05
CA GLY A 119 7.06 11.98 -3.94
C GLY A 119 6.84 12.82 -5.20
N ASP A 120 6.44 12.19 -6.31
CA ASP A 120 6.44 12.80 -7.64
C ASP A 120 5.36 13.90 -7.74
N TYR A 121 4.12 13.62 -7.35
CA TYR A 121 3.01 14.59 -7.40
C TYR A 121 2.05 14.45 -6.20
N ALA A 122 1.13 15.41 -6.07
CA ALA A 122 0.18 15.45 -4.97
C ALA A 122 -0.99 14.49 -5.25
N VAL A 123 -1.51 13.87 -4.19
CA VAL A 123 -2.63 12.96 -4.26
C VAL A 123 -3.93 13.72 -4.54
N GLN A 124 -4.80 13.19 -5.39
CA GLN A 124 -6.02 13.86 -5.85
C GLN A 124 -7.26 13.01 -5.54
N GLY A 125 -8.40 13.67 -5.30
CA GLY A 125 -9.69 12.99 -5.12
C GLY A 125 -9.87 12.24 -3.79
N VAL A 126 -10.82 11.31 -3.79
CA VAL A 126 -11.21 10.49 -2.62
C VAL A 126 -10.74 9.06 -2.81
N PHE A 127 -10.37 8.43 -1.70
CA PHE A 127 -9.97 7.03 -1.65
C PHE A 127 -10.69 6.39 -0.47
N GLN A 128 -11.25 5.19 -0.66
CA GLN A 128 -11.87 4.44 0.43
C GLN A 128 -11.26 3.06 0.62
N GLY A 129 -11.21 2.66 1.89
CA GLY A 129 -10.63 1.38 2.29
C GLY A 129 -11.52 0.15 2.04
N HIS A 130 -12.86 0.26 1.99
CA HIS A 130 -13.70 -0.94 2.23
C HIS A 130 -14.87 -1.20 1.26
N LEU A 131 -15.46 -0.22 0.56
CA LEU A 131 -16.80 -0.48 -0.03
C LEU A 131 -16.82 -1.37 -1.30
N ARG A 132 -15.75 -1.42 -2.10
CA ARG A 132 -15.80 -2.07 -3.44
C ARG A 132 -14.58 -2.87 -3.92
N GLY A 133 -13.53 -2.97 -3.12
CA GLY A 133 -12.31 -3.69 -3.53
C GLY A 133 -11.07 -3.14 -2.82
N GLY A 134 -11.14 -3.09 -1.50
CA GLY A 134 -10.27 -2.31 -0.62
C GLY A 134 -8.77 -2.39 -0.86
N TRP A 135 -8.04 -1.43 -0.30
CA TRP A 135 -6.59 -1.42 -0.36
C TRP A 135 -6.02 -2.57 0.45
N THR A 136 -5.12 -3.34 -0.17
CA THR A 136 -4.48 -4.49 0.47
C THR A 136 -2.97 -4.38 0.42
N PHE A 137 -2.30 -5.02 1.37
CA PHE A 137 -0.86 -5.26 1.33
C PHE A 137 -0.59 -6.65 1.86
N SER A 138 0.14 -7.46 1.10
CA SER A 138 0.44 -8.85 1.43
C SER A 138 1.88 -9.16 1.07
N GLY A 139 2.48 -10.11 1.78
CA GLY A 139 3.82 -10.59 1.46
C GLY A 139 4.21 -11.85 2.23
N TRP A 140 5.18 -12.59 1.69
CA TRP A 140 5.67 -13.83 2.28
C TRP A 140 7.13 -14.10 1.90
N GLN A 141 7.82 -14.88 2.74
CA GLN A 141 9.14 -15.42 2.41
C GLN A 141 9.01 -16.58 1.42
N ILE A 142 9.75 -16.51 0.31
CA ILE A 142 9.81 -17.54 -0.73
C ILE A 142 11.00 -18.48 -0.51
N ALA A 143 12.16 -17.93 -0.14
CA ALA A 143 13.41 -18.66 0.07
C ALA A 143 14.25 -18.02 1.19
#